data_AF-A0A9W7YJL2-F1
#
_entry.id   AF-A0A9W7YJL2-F1
#
_cell.length_a   1.000
_cell.length_b   1.000
_cell.length_c   1.000
_cell.angle_alpha   90.00
_cell.angle_beta   90.00
_cell.angle_gamma   90.00
#
_symmetry.space_group_name_H-M   'P 1'
#
loop_
_entity.id
_entity.type
_entity.pdbx_description
1 polymer ?
#
loop_
_entity_poly.entity_id
_entity_poly.type
_entity_poly.pdbx_seq_one_letter_code
_entity_poly.pdbx_strand_id
1 'polypeptide(L)'
;MLGLAFFSILHVPINVPALAVSTNVDKIDTNRELLAHGISNLASGCLGSFQNYLVYSNSVLFIRSGGDSNLAGMILGVVTLGVFISGPSIIGYIPTMVVGALIFHLGLELVKESLVDTIGVVNRIEYVTIVVIVLAMATIGFNEGIFIGIMMACFFFILLYSRRTALRKAYTGSAVRSTVRRLYSQRRFLDDVCRQIQVMRLQGFMFFGTINGIEAYIRNLLEQCQWQENPIRFLVLDFALVNGMDFSAAEAFIRVRRLLEAREIYMVICGAEKSTEVGRALRSAAGVWSDDESEYVQTAQSLNEALEWCENVLLQFYYLHQAAEHGTEMPHSYSFVSTPQFTDVDMYGSSPRHAMVTEATHSAMPSSHNSTPSLQAHQAPAFPL
;
A
#
# COMPACT_ATOMS: atom_id res chain seq x y z
N MET A 1 -19.58 31.87 7.55
CA MET A 1 -19.57 31.64 6.09
C MET A 1 -18.70 30.45 5.71
N LEU A 2 -17.44 30.36 6.18
CA LEU A 2 -16.52 29.27 5.84
C LEU A 2 -17.06 27.87 6.22
N GLY A 3 -17.62 27.71 7.43
CA GLY A 3 -18.26 26.44 7.84
C GLY A 3 -19.44 26.01 6.96
N LEU A 4 -20.24 26.95 6.44
CA LEU A 4 -21.35 26.64 5.52
C LEU A 4 -20.83 26.22 4.14
N ALA A 5 -19.78 26.85 3.64
CA ALA A 5 -19.12 26.46 2.40
C ALA A 5 -18.49 25.06 2.53
N PHE A 6 -17.84 24.77 3.66
CA PHE A 6 -17.28 23.45 3.96
C PHE A 6 -18.37 22.37 4.02
N PHE A 7 -19.46 22.65 4.73
CA PHE A 7 -20.61 21.75 4.80
C PHE A 7 -21.26 21.52 3.43
N SER A 8 -21.37 22.58 2.60
CA SER A 8 -21.82 22.49 1.22
C SER A 8 -20.96 21.54 0.38
N ILE A 9 -19.64 21.55 0.55
CA ILE A 9 -18.75 20.68 -0.22
C ILE A 9 -18.84 19.23 0.28
N LEU A 10 -18.96 19.02 1.59
CA LEU A 10 -18.99 17.70 2.19
C LEU A 10 -20.30 16.93 2.00
N HIS A 11 -21.44 17.62 1.99
CA HIS A 11 -22.72 16.89 1.98
C HIS A 11 -22.95 16.11 0.69
N VAL A 12 -22.43 16.55 -0.46
CA VAL A 12 -22.58 15.85 -1.74
C VAL A 12 -21.87 14.49 -1.72
N PRO A 13 -20.56 14.39 -1.46
CA PRO A 13 -19.86 13.09 -1.41
C PRO A 13 -20.33 12.18 -0.26
N ILE A 14 -20.98 12.72 0.77
CA ILE A 14 -21.56 11.91 1.85
C ILE A 14 -22.95 11.39 1.47
N ASN A 15 -23.85 12.28 1.04
CA ASN A 15 -25.27 11.94 0.87
C ASN A 15 -25.58 11.33 -0.50
N VAL A 16 -24.83 11.67 -1.57
CA VAL A 16 -25.08 11.12 -2.91
C VAL A 16 -24.80 9.61 -2.96
N PRO A 17 -23.66 9.09 -2.47
CA PRO A 17 -23.45 7.65 -2.40
C PRO A 17 -24.45 6.95 -1.48
N ALA A 18 -24.83 7.57 -0.35
CA ALA A 18 -25.86 7.01 0.53
C ALA A 18 -27.22 6.88 -0.19
N LEU A 19 -27.59 7.90 -0.98
CA LEU A 19 -28.79 7.88 -1.83
C LEU A 19 -28.69 6.77 -2.87
N ALA A 20 -27.55 6.65 -3.55
CA ALA A 20 -27.25 5.59 -4.53
C ALA A 20 -27.55 4.19 -4.02
N VAL A 21 -27.04 3.90 -2.82
CA VAL A 21 -27.18 2.60 -2.18
C VAL A 21 -28.64 2.33 -1.86
N SER A 22 -29.38 3.35 -1.39
CA SER A 22 -30.80 3.20 -1.07
C SER A 22 -31.71 3.07 -2.31
N THR A 23 -31.25 3.54 -3.48
CA THR A 23 -31.99 3.49 -4.75
C THR A 23 -31.51 2.39 -5.69
N ASN A 24 -30.52 1.58 -5.29
CA ASN A 24 -29.86 0.54 -6.09
C ASN A 24 -29.29 1.07 -7.42
N VAL A 25 -28.63 2.23 -7.38
CA VAL A 25 -27.93 2.81 -8.53
C VAL A 25 -26.42 2.56 -8.40
N ASP A 26 -25.91 1.62 -9.20
CA ASP A 26 -24.51 1.16 -9.10
C ASP A 26 -23.48 2.11 -9.77
N LYS A 27 -23.92 2.97 -10.70
CA LYS A 27 -23.05 3.89 -11.43
C LYS A 27 -23.38 5.33 -11.11
N ILE A 28 -22.56 5.96 -10.28
CA ILE A 28 -22.67 7.38 -9.95
C ILE A 28 -21.32 8.06 -10.12
N ASP A 29 -21.37 9.21 -10.78
CA ASP A 29 -20.25 10.13 -10.88
C ASP A 29 -20.43 11.27 -9.86
N THR A 30 -19.81 11.12 -8.69
CA THR A 30 -19.84 12.13 -7.62
C THR A 30 -19.24 13.46 -8.05
N ASN A 31 -18.28 13.47 -8.99
CA ASN A 31 -17.68 14.72 -9.47
C ASN A 31 -18.70 15.52 -10.28
N ARG A 32 -19.48 14.83 -11.11
CA ARG A 32 -20.56 15.46 -11.88
C ARG A 32 -21.64 16.03 -10.97
N GLU A 33 -22.05 15.30 -9.93
CA GLU A 33 -23.02 15.78 -8.95
C GLU A 33 -22.49 16.96 -8.14
N LEU A 34 -21.21 16.93 -7.73
CA LEU A 34 -20.57 18.05 -7.05
C LEU A 34 -20.53 19.31 -7.92
N LEU A 35 -20.23 19.16 -9.21
CA LEU A 35 -20.26 20.28 -10.16
C LEU A 35 -21.68 20.82 -10.35
N ALA A 36 -22.68 19.94 -10.49
CA ALA A 36 -24.08 20.32 -10.62
C ALA A 36 -24.58 21.10 -9.39
N HIS A 37 -24.26 20.62 -8.18
CA HIS A 37 -24.54 21.33 -6.94
C HIS A 37 -23.80 22.68 -6.87
N GLY A 38 -22.55 22.75 -7.33
CA GLY A 38 -21.79 24.00 -7.41
C GLY A 38 -22.48 25.04 -8.30
N ILE A 39 -22.92 24.65 -9.49
CA ILE A 39 -23.65 25.51 -10.42
C ILE A 39 -24.99 25.95 -9.81
N SER A 40 -25.72 25.02 -9.16
CA SER A 40 -26.98 25.33 -8.48
C SER A 40 -26.79 26.36 -7.36
N ASN A 41 -25.73 26.25 -6.58
CA ASN A 41 -25.43 27.21 -5.51
C ASN A 41 -24.99 28.56 -6.04
N LEU A 42 -24.24 28.61 -7.14
CA LEU A 42 -23.88 29.85 -7.79
C LEU A 42 -25.12 30.59 -8.31
N ALA A 43 -26.01 29.87 -9.00
CA ALA A 43 -27.29 30.42 -9.46
C ALA A 43 -28.16 30.90 -8.28
N SER A 44 -28.22 30.12 -7.20
CA SER A 44 -28.94 30.47 -5.97
C SER A 44 -28.36 31.73 -5.30
N GLY A 45 -27.04 31.84 -5.24
CA GLY A 45 -26.34 33.01 -4.71
C GLY A 45 -26.58 34.28 -5.54
N CYS A 46 -26.61 34.18 -6.87
CA CYS A 46 -26.98 35.30 -7.75
C CYS A 46 -28.41 35.80 -7.51
N LEU A 47 -29.32 34.92 -7.09
CA LEU A 47 -30.70 35.25 -6.74
C LEU A 47 -30.86 35.67 -5.27
N GLY A 48 -29.78 35.73 -4.48
CA GLY A 48 -29.80 36.09 -3.06
C GLY A 48 -30.37 35.00 -2.13
N SER A 49 -30.41 33.74 -2.57
CA SER A 49 -30.88 32.61 -1.79
C SER A 49 -29.79 32.05 -0.85
N PHE A 50 -30.20 31.20 0.08
CA PHE A 50 -29.31 30.42 0.93
C PHE A 50 -28.72 29.22 0.18
N GLN A 51 -27.69 28.64 0.80
CA GLN A 51 -26.98 27.46 0.33
C GLN A 51 -27.92 26.26 0.14
N ASN A 52 -27.86 25.60 -1.03
CA ASN A 52 -28.65 24.39 -1.30
C ASN A 52 -28.02 23.17 -0.59
N TYR A 53 -28.86 22.26 -0.13
CA TYR A 53 -28.47 21.05 0.57
C TYR A 53 -29.33 19.87 0.12
N LEU A 54 -28.67 18.77 -0.25
CA LEU A 54 -29.33 17.50 -0.53
C LEU A 54 -29.71 16.80 0.77
N VAL A 55 -31.02 16.76 1.05
CA VAL A 55 -31.59 16.05 2.21
C VAL A 55 -31.86 14.59 1.84
N TYR A 56 -30.94 13.69 2.20
CA TYR A 56 -31.04 12.26 1.92
C TYR A 56 -32.40 11.66 2.29
N SER A 57 -32.85 11.85 3.54
CA SER A 57 -34.08 11.23 4.07
C SER A 57 -35.34 11.64 3.29
N ASN A 58 -35.43 12.92 2.90
CA ASN A 58 -36.57 13.43 2.12
C ASN A 58 -36.54 12.89 0.69
N SER A 59 -35.35 12.84 0.08
CA SER A 59 -35.18 12.28 -1.27
C SER A 59 -35.58 10.82 -1.33
N VAL A 60 -35.17 10.00 -0.35
CA VAL A 60 -35.57 8.58 -0.28
C VAL A 60 -37.07 8.43 -0.12
N LEU A 61 -37.70 9.21 0.77
CA LEU A 61 -39.15 9.18 0.97
C LEU A 61 -39.90 9.58 -0.31
N PHE A 62 -39.41 10.60 -1.02
CA PHE A 62 -40.01 11.09 -2.25
C PHE A 62 -39.93 10.06 -3.38
N ILE A 63 -38.75 9.43 -3.56
CA ILE A 63 -38.56 8.35 -4.55
C ILE A 63 -39.44 7.15 -4.21
N ARG A 64 -39.53 6.76 -2.93
CA ARG A 64 -40.42 5.67 -2.47
C ARG A 64 -41.90 5.96 -2.69
N SER A 65 -42.28 7.24 -2.76
CA SER A 65 -43.64 7.69 -3.07
C SER A 65 -43.93 7.71 -4.58
N GLY A 66 -42.99 7.26 -5.43
CA GLY A 66 -43.12 7.23 -6.88
C GLY A 66 -42.57 8.47 -7.59
N GLY A 67 -41.83 9.35 -6.89
CA GLY A 67 -41.20 10.55 -7.43
C GLY A 67 -39.80 10.31 -8.00
N ASP A 68 -39.61 9.29 -8.83
CA ASP A 68 -38.29 8.85 -9.34
C ASP A 68 -37.85 9.56 -10.64
N SER A 69 -38.63 10.52 -11.13
CA SER A 69 -38.39 11.21 -12.40
C SER A 69 -37.96 12.67 -12.23
N ASN A 70 -37.18 13.19 -13.19
CA ASN A 70 -36.80 14.62 -13.26
C ASN A 70 -38.03 15.55 -13.30
N LEU A 71 -39.14 15.07 -13.88
CA LEU A 71 -40.39 15.80 -13.94
C LEU A 71 -40.98 16.02 -12.54
N ALA A 72 -40.87 15.03 -11.65
CA ALA A 72 -41.34 15.13 -10.27
C ALA A 72 -40.60 16.24 -9.51
N GLY A 73 -39.28 16.37 -9.71
CA GLY A 73 -38.49 17.48 -9.16
C GLY A 73 -38.89 18.86 -9.71
N MET A 74 -39.18 18.95 -11.01
CA MET A 74 -39.66 20.20 -11.62
C MET A 74 -41.03 20.61 -11.09
N ILE A 75 -41.96 19.67 -10.96
CA ILE A 75 -43.28 19.91 -10.37
C ILE A 75 -43.13 20.39 -8.93
N LEU A 76 -42.26 19.76 -8.13
CA LEU A 76 -41.97 20.17 -6.76
C LEU A 76 -41.45 21.62 -6.71
N GLY A 77 -40.56 22.00 -7.63
CA GLY A 77 -40.07 23.37 -7.76
C GLY A 77 -41.18 24.38 -8.10
N VAL A 78 -42.05 24.05 -9.06
CA VAL A 78 -43.19 24.90 -9.45
C VAL A 78 -44.18 25.08 -8.31
N VAL A 79 -44.51 24.00 -7.58
CA VAL A 79 -45.41 24.06 -6.42
C VAL A 79 -44.80 24.92 -5.32
N THR A 80 -43.50 24.76 -5.04
CA THR A 80 -42.78 25.57 -4.04
C THR A 80 -42.74 27.04 -4.42
N LEU A 81 -42.56 27.36 -5.72
CA LEU A 81 -42.63 28.72 -6.23
C LEU A 81 -44.05 29.32 -6.07
N GLY A 82 -45.09 28.51 -6.30
CA GLY A 82 -46.48 28.93 -6.07
C GLY A 82 -46.77 29.26 -4.61
N VAL A 83 -46.23 28.47 -3.67
CA VAL A 83 -46.30 28.75 -2.22
C VAL A 83 -45.54 30.05 -1.89
N PHE A 84 -44.36 30.26 -2.46
CA PHE A 84 -43.58 31.48 -2.27
C PHE A 84 -44.35 32.74 -2.73
N ILE A 85 -45.00 32.68 -3.91
CA ILE A 85 -45.82 33.79 -4.45
C ILE A 85 -47.07 34.06 -3.59
N SER A 86 -47.63 33.02 -2.95
CA SER A 86 -48.82 33.15 -2.09
C SER A 86 -48.56 34.00 -0.82
N GLY A 87 -47.29 34.29 -0.51
CA GLY A 87 -46.89 35.21 0.55
C GLY A 87 -46.92 34.61 1.96
N PRO A 88 -46.43 35.35 2.97
CA PRO A 88 -46.22 34.85 4.33
C PRO A 88 -47.51 34.66 5.14
N SER A 89 -48.66 35.15 4.64
CA SER A 89 -49.94 35.11 5.35
C SER A 89 -50.38 33.68 5.71
N ILE A 90 -50.06 32.69 4.87
CA ILE A 90 -50.39 31.28 5.13
C ILE A 90 -49.44 30.69 6.17
N ILE A 91 -48.14 31.00 6.10
CA ILE A 91 -47.12 30.53 7.06
C ILE A 91 -47.40 31.06 8.46
N GLY A 92 -47.95 32.27 8.59
CA GLY A 92 -48.27 32.88 9.88
C GLY A 92 -49.30 32.13 10.72
N TYR A 93 -50.06 31.19 10.14
CA TYR A 93 -51.00 30.32 10.87
C TYR A 93 -50.31 29.12 11.53
N ILE A 94 -49.07 28.80 11.15
CA ILE A 94 -48.34 27.68 11.73
C ILE A 94 -47.89 28.04 13.14
N PRO A 95 -48.31 27.31 14.19
CA PRO A 95 -47.88 27.59 15.55
C PRO A 95 -46.37 27.43 15.68
N THR A 96 -45.69 28.45 16.22
CA THR A 96 -44.23 28.43 16.45
C THR A 96 -43.78 27.25 17.32
N MET A 97 -44.65 26.79 18.22
CA MET A 97 -44.42 25.60 19.05
C MET A 97 -44.21 24.33 18.23
N VAL A 98 -44.92 24.17 17.11
CA VAL A 98 -44.79 22.98 16.25
C VAL A 98 -43.42 22.98 15.55
N VAL A 99 -43.00 24.13 15.03
CA VAL A 99 -41.69 24.28 14.37
C VAL A 99 -40.55 24.11 15.38
N GLY A 100 -40.68 24.70 16.57
CA GLY A 100 -39.70 24.54 17.66
C GLY A 100 -39.57 23.09 18.12
N ALA A 101 -40.69 22.39 18.32
CA ALA A 101 -40.69 20.98 18.70
C ALA A 101 -40.02 20.11 17.62
N LEU A 102 -40.27 20.39 16.34
CA LEU A 102 -39.63 19.69 15.23
C LEU A 102 -38.10 19.88 15.23
N ILE A 103 -37.63 21.12 15.38
CA ILE A 103 -36.19 21.43 15.43
C ILE A 103 -35.54 20.77 16.65
N PHE A 104 -36.20 20.79 17.81
CA PHE A 104 -35.70 20.16 19.02
C PHE A 104 -35.63 18.64 18.89
N HIS A 105 -36.66 18.02 18.30
CA HIS A 105 -36.67 16.58 18.02
C HIS A 105 -35.52 16.17 17.10
N LEU A 106 -35.31 16.91 16.00
CA LEU A 106 -34.21 16.66 15.07
C LEU A 106 -32.85 16.81 15.78
N GLY A 107 -32.70 17.81 16.64
CA GLY A 107 -31.49 17.98 17.45
C GLY A 107 -31.22 16.79 18.38
N LEU A 108 -32.25 16.29 19.07
CA LEU A 108 -32.13 15.10 19.93
C LEU A 108 -31.78 13.85 19.14
N GLU A 109 -32.36 13.66 17.96
CA GLU A 109 -32.07 12.53 17.09
C GLU A 109 -30.60 12.55 16.63
N LEU A 110 -30.10 13.70 16.17
CA LEU A 110 -28.69 13.87 15.76
C LEU A 110 -27.71 13.65 16.93
N VAL A 111 -28.06 14.11 18.13
CA VAL A 111 -27.24 13.87 19.34
C VAL A 111 -27.23 12.38 19.70
N LYS A 112 -28.38 11.71 19.63
CA LYS A 112 -28.46 10.28 19.89
C LYS A 112 -27.63 9.48 18.88
N GLU A 113 -27.78 9.77 17.59
CA GLU A 113 -27.03 9.12 16.52
C GLU A 113 -25.51 9.32 16.70
N SER A 114 -25.11 10.56 16.97
CA SER A 114 -23.68 10.91 17.12
C SER A 114 -23.04 10.35 18.40
N LEU A 115 -23.76 10.33 19.52
CA LEU A 115 -23.16 10.08 20.84
C LEU A 115 -23.54 8.73 21.46
N VAL A 116 -24.73 8.22 21.18
CA VAL A 116 -25.27 6.98 21.77
C VAL A 116 -25.08 5.81 20.81
N ASP A 117 -25.50 5.96 19.56
CA ASP A 117 -25.44 4.87 18.58
C ASP A 117 -23.99 4.56 18.17
N THR A 118 -23.09 5.52 18.39
CA THR A 118 -21.65 5.36 18.15
C THR A 118 -20.92 4.63 19.30
N ILE A 119 -21.56 4.44 20.46
CA ILE A 119 -20.94 3.76 21.61
C ILE A 119 -20.70 2.28 21.28
N GLY A 120 -19.45 1.85 21.38
CA GLY A 120 -19.06 0.45 21.15
C GLY A 120 -18.90 0.05 19.68
N VAL A 121 -19.26 0.94 18.75
CA VAL A 121 -19.00 0.76 17.31
C VAL A 121 -17.59 1.27 16.97
N VAL A 122 -17.19 2.41 17.52
CA VAL A 122 -15.89 3.05 17.25
C VAL A 122 -14.86 2.77 18.34
N ASN A 123 -13.58 3.00 18.02
CA ASN A 123 -12.51 2.86 19.01
C ASN A 123 -12.69 3.90 20.13
N ARG A 124 -12.21 3.60 21.36
CA ARG A 124 -12.32 4.51 22.52
C ARG A 124 -11.75 5.90 22.23
N ILE A 125 -10.65 5.94 21.47
CA ILE A 125 -9.99 7.18 21.10
C ILE A 125 -10.86 8.00 20.13
N GLU A 126 -11.45 7.37 19.13
CA GLU A 126 -12.36 8.01 18.17
C GLU A 126 -13.62 8.52 18.86
N TYR A 127 -14.15 7.75 19.83
CA TYR A 127 -15.29 8.20 20.64
C TYR A 127 -14.99 9.47 21.43
N VAL A 128 -13.82 9.54 22.07
CA VAL A 128 -13.39 10.76 22.79
C VAL A 128 -13.32 11.96 21.85
N THR A 129 -12.82 11.77 20.62
CA THR A 129 -12.80 12.82 19.58
C THR A 129 -14.19 13.37 19.29
N ILE A 130 -15.16 12.49 19.09
CA ILE A 130 -16.56 12.88 18.80
C ILE A 130 -17.12 13.69 19.95
N VAL A 131 -16.95 13.23 21.20
CA VAL A 131 -17.41 13.95 22.39
C VAL A 131 -16.78 15.34 22.49
N VAL A 132 -15.47 15.46 22.23
CA VAL A 132 -14.79 16.76 22.25
C VAL A 132 -15.32 17.69 21.15
N ILE A 133 -15.55 17.18 19.93
CA ILE A 133 -16.09 17.99 18.83
C ILE A 133 -17.50 18.49 19.18
N VAL A 134 -18.38 17.61 19.69
CA VAL A 134 -19.74 17.99 20.09
C VAL A 134 -19.72 19.05 21.19
N LEU A 135 -18.86 18.89 22.20
CA LEU A 135 -18.73 19.86 23.29
C LEU A 135 -18.15 21.20 22.80
N ALA A 136 -17.16 21.16 21.91
CA ALA A 136 -16.57 22.35 21.31
C ALA A 136 -17.59 23.11 20.46
N MET A 137 -18.40 22.41 19.66
CA MET A 137 -19.48 23.02 18.87
C MET A 137 -20.55 23.66 19.76
N ALA A 138 -20.89 23.02 20.89
CA ALA A 138 -21.89 23.54 21.83
C ALA A 138 -21.42 24.77 22.63
N THR A 139 -20.12 24.89 22.91
CA THR A 139 -19.57 25.93 23.80
C THR A 139 -18.89 27.08 23.07
N ILE A 140 -18.09 26.79 22.05
CA ILE A 140 -17.26 27.76 21.33
C ILE A 140 -17.96 28.17 20.02
N GLY A 141 -18.70 27.25 19.42
CA GLY A 141 -19.47 27.47 18.21
C GLY A 141 -19.07 26.54 17.07
N PHE A 142 -19.92 26.51 16.05
CA PHE A 142 -19.81 25.56 14.94
C PHE A 142 -18.51 25.67 14.14
N ASN A 143 -18.06 26.89 13.81
CA ASN A 143 -16.87 27.10 12.99
C ASN A 143 -15.59 26.57 13.67
N GLU A 144 -15.40 26.90 14.95
CA GLU A 144 -14.24 26.44 15.73
C GLU A 144 -14.31 24.93 15.99
N GLY A 145 -15.51 24.39 16.25
CA GLY A 145 -15.72 22.95 16.41
C GLY A 145 -15.29 22.14 15.18
N ILE A 146 -15.58 22.62 13.96
CA ILE A 146 -15.08 21.99 12.72
C ILE A 146 -13.55 21.99 12.68
N PHE A 147 -12.92 23.14 12.98
CA PHE A 147 -11.47 23.26 12.92
C PHE A 147 -10.78 22.32 13.92
N ILE A 148 -11.29 22.24 15.15
CA ILE A 148 -10.83 21.31 16.18
C ILE A 148 -10.98 19.86 15.69
N GLY A 149 -12.12 19.51 15.09
CA GLY A 149 -12.36 18.18 14.55
C GLY A 149 -11.36 17.79 13.46
N ILE A 150 -11.07 18.68 12.52
CA ILE A 150 -10.08 18.46 11.45
C ILE A 150 -8.69 18.27 12.06
N MET A 151 -8.27 19.14 12.97
CA MET A 151 -6.96 19.04 13.64
C MET A 151 -6.81 17.72 14.39
N MET A 152 -7.84 17.30 15.12
CA MET A 152 -7.80 16.06 15.86
C MET A 152 -7.79 14.83 14.94
N ALA A 153 -8.57 14.85 13.85
CA ALA A 153 -8.55 13.80 12.83
C ALA A 153 -7.16 13.67 12.17
N CYS A 154 -6.52 14.78 11.81
CA CYS A 154 -5.15 14.78 11.29
C CYS A 154 -4.15 14.22 12.31
N PHE A 155 -4.26 14.64 13.58
CA PHE A 155 -3.40 14.14 14.65
C PHE A 155 -3.56 12.63 14.85
N PHE A 156 -4.80 12.12 14.87
CA PHE A 156 -5.04 10.68 14.98
C PHE A 156 -4.55 9.90 13.78
N PHE A 157 -4.73 10.44 12.57
CA PHE A 157 -4.18 9.84 11.37
C PHE A 157 -2.65 9.67 11.49
N ILE A 158 -1.95 10.72 11.91
CA ILE A 158 -0.50 10.68 12.13
C ILE A 158 -0.12 9.66 13.22
N LEU A 159 -0.82 9.66 14.36
CA LEU A 159 -0.53 8.72 15.44
C LEU A 159 -0.75 7.27 15.03
N LEU A 160 -1.85 6.98 14.32
CA LEU A 160 -2.18 5.63 13.88
C LEU A 160 -1.20 5.13 12.83
N TYR A 161 -0.81 6.00 11.90
CA TYR A 161 0.14 5.67 10.84
C TYR A 161 1.57 5.56 11.35
N SER A 162 1.98 6.44 12.27
CA SER A 162 3.29 6.40 12.92
C SER A 162 3.48 5.13 13.77
N ARG A 163 2.42 4.61 14.41
CA ARG A 163 2.50 3.38 15.22
C ARG A 163 2.57 2.10 14.39
N ARG A 164 2.27 2.12 13.10
CA ARG A 164 2.47 0.98 12.21
C ARG A 164 3.94 0.92 11.83
N THR A 165 4.73 0.13 12.56
CA THR A 165 6.14 -0.10 12.24
C THR A 165 6.26 -0.66 10.83
N ALA A 166 7.09 -0.03 9.99
CA ALA A 166 7.40 -0.53 8.64
C ALA A 166 8.17 -1.86 8.67
N LEU A 167 8.75 -2.24 9.81
CA LEU A 167 9.29 -3.57 10.04
C LEU A 167 8.17 -4.57 10.34
N ARG A 168 7.90 -5.47 9.40
CA ARG A 168 6.91 -6.55 9.58
C ARG A 168 7.44 -7.60 10.55
N LYS A 169 8.63 -8.13 10.25
CA LYS A 169 9.33 -9.17 10.99
C LYS A 169 10.82 -9.09 10.73
N ALA A 170 11.62 -9.36 11.75
CA ALA A 170 13.04 -9.62 11.64
C ALA A 170 13.31 -11.10 11.96
N TYR A 171 14.16 -11.73 11.16
CA TYR A 171 14.57 -13.12 11.32
C TYR A 171 16.09 -13.19 11.36
N THR A 172 16.61 -14.18 12.08
CA THR A 172 17.99 -14.63 11.94
C THR A 172 18.05 -15.73 10.89
N GLY A 173 19.17 -15.89 10.17
CA GLY A 173 19.35 -16.92 9.14
C GLY A 173 19.28 -18.36 9.65
N SER A 174 19.25 -18.56 10.98
CA SER A 174 18.89 -19.86 11.57
C SER A 174 17.43 -20.25 11.31
N ALA A 175 16.53 -19.26 11.19
CA ALA A 175 15.08 -19.46 11.04
C ALA A 175 14.61 -19.46 9.58
N VAL A 176 15.38 -18.88 8.65
CA VAL A 176 15.04 -18.78 7.22
C VAL A 176 16.26 -19.15 6.40
N ARG A 177 16.09 -20.06 5.43
CA ARG A 177 17.17 -20.56 4.56
C ARG A 177 16.76 -20.53 3.10
N SER A 178 17.75 -20.58 2.23
CA SER A 178 17.50 -20.84 0.82
C SER A 178 16.89 -22.23 0.61
N THR A 179 16.12 -22.35 -0.45
CA THR A 179 15.50 -23.60 -0.93
C THR A 179 16.53 -24.54 -1.60
N VAL A 180 17.76 -24.06 -1.85
CA VAL A 180 18.83 -24.83 -2.50
C VAL A 180 19.20 -26.06 -1.67
N ARG A 181 19.22 -27.23 -2.33
CA ARG A 181 19.68 -28.48 -1.71
C ARG A 181 21.20 -28.51 -1.65
N ARG A 182 21.73 -28.68 -0.44
CA ARG A 182 23.17 -28.70 -0.15
C ARG A 182 23.61 -29.99 0.51
N LEU A 183 24.90 -30.31 0.36
CA LEU A 183 25.52 -31.49 0.98
C LEU A 183 25.45 -31.40 2.52
N TYR A 184 25.48 -32.54 3.20
CA TYR A 184 25.36 -32.58 4.66
C TYR A 184 26.46 -31.76 5.38
N SER A 185 27.71 -31.82 4.91
CA SER A 185 28.83 -31.06 5.47
C SER A 185 28.62 -29.55 5.36
N GLN A 186 28.24 -29.06 4.18
CA GLN A 186 27.90 -27.66 3.92
C GLN A 186 26.73 -27.21 4.81
N ARG A 187 25.71 -28.06 4.95
CA ARG A 187 24.53 -27.75 5.75
C ARG A 187 24.88 -27.60 7.23
N ARG A 188 25.71 -28.51 7.77
CA ARG A 188 26.16 -28.45 9.16
C ARG A 188 26.98 -27.18 9.43
N PHE A 189 27.88 -26.80 8.53
CA PHE A 189 28.61 -25.53 8.63
C PHE A 189 27.65 -24.33 8.62
N LEU A 190 26.69 -24.31 7.69
CA LEU A 190 25.68 -23.25 7.65
C LEU A 190 24.80 -23.21 8.91
N ASP A 191 24.52 -24.35 9.57
CA ASP A 191 23.76 -24.37 10.83
C ASP A 191 24.43 -23.50 11.91
N ASP A 192 25.77 -23.52 11.96
CA ASP A 192 26.56 -22.79 12.95
C ASP A 192 26.74 -21.30 12.56
N VAL A 193 26.89 -21.01 11.27
CA VAL A 193 27.27 -19.67 10.78
C VAL A 193 26.08 -18.83 10.29
N CYS A 194 24.92 -19.43 9.99
CA CYS A 194 23.73 -18.70 9.53
C CYS A 194 23.17 -17.69 10.56
N ARG A 195 23.63 -17.72 11.82
CA ARG A 195 23.32 -16.68 12.81
C ARG A 195 23.87 -15.30 12.43
N GLN A 196 24.87 -15.26 11.55
CA GLN A 196 25.48 -14.03 11.03
C GLN A 196 24.65 -13.34 9.94
N ILE A 197 23.58 -13.99 9.46
CA ILE A 197 22.64 -13.42 8.48
C ILE A 197 21.41 -12.91 9.23
N GLN A 198 21.04 -11.66 8.99
CA GLN A 198 19.82 -11.07 9.53
C GLN A 198 18.91 -10.60 8.41
N VAL A 199 17.65 -11.03 8.43
CA VAL A 199 16.64 -10.73 7.41
C VAL A 199 15.58 -9.82 8.01
N MET A 200 15.34 -8.67 7.41
CA MET A 200 14.29 -7.73 7.79
C MET A 200 13.28 -7.63 6.66
N ARG A 201 12.03 -8.03 6.93
CA ARG A 201 10.92 -7.86 5.99
C ARG A 201 10.23 -6.54 6.24
N LEU A 202 10.28 -5.65 5.26
CA LEU A 202 9.69 -4.33 5.29
C LEU A 202 8.29 -4.37 4.68
N GLN A 203 7.40 -3.49 5.12
CA GLN A 203 6.03 -3.42 4.61
C GLN A 203 5.46 -1.99 4.63
N GLY A 204 4.51 -1.73 3.75
CA GLY A 204 3.74 -0.49 3.70
C GLY A 204 4.45 0.62 2.92
N PHE A 205 4.03 1.87 3.14
CA PHE A 205 4.68 3.03 2.55
C PHE A 205 5.79 3.54 3.47
N MET A 206 6.98 3.74 2.91
CA MET A 206 8.13 4.22 3.67
C MET A 206 8.26 5.73 3.55
N PHE A 207 8.21 6.38 4.71
CA PHE A 207 8.36 7.82 4.83
C PHE A 207 9.16 8.14 6.09
N PHE A 208 9.50 9.42 6.29
CA PHE A 208 10.28 9.86 7.45
C PHE A 208 9.78 9.29 8.80
N GLY A 209 8.45 9.19 8.99
CA GLY A 209 7.87 8.70 10.24
C GLY A 209 8.06 7.22 10.51
N THR A 210 8.24 6.38 9.49
CA THR A 210 8.42 4.93 9.65
C THR A 210 9.90 4.51 9.59
N ILE A 211 10.71 5.20 8.80
CA ILE A 211 12.12 4.84 8.59
C ILE A 211 12.98 5.05 9.82
N ASN A 212 12.67 6.04 10.66
CA ASN A 212 13.39 6.29 11.92
C ASN A 212 13.35 5.07 12.85
N GLY A 213 12.24 4.32 12.86
CA GLY A 213 12.11 3.09 13.63
C GLY A 213 13.01 1.97 13.09
N ILE A 214 13.15 1.86 11.76
CA ILE A 214 14.06 0.89 11.12
C ILE A 214 15.52 1.29 11.38
N GLU A 215 15.88 2.56 11.22
CA GLU A 215 17.22 3.07 11.46
C GLU A 215 17.65 2.85 12.92
N ALA A 216 16.76 3.15 13.89
CA ALA A 216 16.99 2.88 15.29
C ALA A 216 17.12 1.37 15.59
N TYR A 217 16.29 0.54 14.97
CA TYR A 217 16.37 -0.92 15.12
C TYR A 217 17.72 -1.46 14.61
N ILE A 218 18.15 -1.04 13.42
CA ILE A 218 19.45 -1.43 12.84
C ILE A 218 20.60 -0.94 13.72
N ARG A 219 20.52 0.29 14.25
CA ARG A 219 21.54 0.83 15.16
C ARG A 219 21.65 0.00 16.44
N ASN A 220 20.54 -0.31 17.09
CA ASN A 220 20.52 -1.14 18.31
C ASN A 220 21.08 -2.55 18.07
N LEU A 221 20.80 -3.12 16.90
CA LEU A 221 21.30 -4.41 16.45
C LEU A 221 22.83 -4.41 16.22
N LEU A 222 23.41 -3.25 15.92
CA LEU A 222 24.84 -3.05 15.71
C LEU A 222 25.60 -2.58 16.97
N GLU A 223 24.91 -2.28 18.06
CA GLU A 223 25.53 -1.87 19.33
C GLU A 223 26.23 -3.05 20.02
N GLN A 224 27.29 -2.72 20.79
CA GLN A 224 28.41 -3.62 21.17
C GLN A 224 28.03 -4.88 21.96
N CYS A 225 26.81 -4.98 22.52
CA CYS A 225 26.41 -6.13 23.35
C CYS A 225 25.99 -7.37 22.53
N GLN A 226 25.58 -7.24 21.26
CA GLN A 226 25.23 -8.39 20.42
C GLN A 226 26.40 -8.92 19.59
N TRP A 227 27.44 -8.11 19.39
CA TRP A 227 28.55 -8.43 18.50
C TRP A 227 29.51 -9.50 19.05
N GLN A 228 29.66 -9.57 20.39
CA GLN A 228 30.48 -10.59 21.04
C GLN A 228 29.84 -11.99 21.04
N GLU A 229 28.51 -12.08 21.00
CA GLU A 229 27.79 -13.37 21.00
C GLU A 229 27.32 -13.80 19.61
N ASN A 230 26.96 -12.86 18.72
CA ASN A 230 26.50 -13.14 17.35
C ASN A 230 26.93 -12.02 16.37
N PRO A 231 28.14 -12.08 15.76
CA PRO A 231 28.57 -11.07 14.81
C PRO A 231 27.74 -11.15 13.53
N ILE A 232 27.08 -10.05 13.16
CA ILE A 232 26.26 -9.98 11.95
C ILE A 232 27.15 -9.53 10.79
N ARG A 233 27.23 -10.33 9.74
CA ARG A 233 27.96 -10.02 8.49
C ARG A 233 27.06 -9.66 7.33
N PHE A 234 25.81 -10.12 7.34
CA PHE A 234 24.85 -9.90 6.25
C PHE A 234 23.54 -9.37 6.80
N LEU A 235 23.09 -8.23 6.26
CA LEU A 235 21.76 -7.67 6.50
C LEU A 235 20.94 -7.72 5.19
N VAL A 236 19.95 -8.60 5.16
CA VAL A 236 19.01 -8.75 4.04
C VAL A 236 17.76 -7.92 4.31
N LEU A 237 17.45 -6.97 3.42
CA LEU A 237 16.27 -6.13 3.47
C LEU A 237 15.29 -6.54 2.36
N ASP A 238 14.10 -7.03 2.75
CA ASP A 238 13.05 -7.43 1.82
C ASP A 238 12.00 -6.34 1.64
N PHE A 239 11.95 -5.78 0.43
CA PHE A 239 11.05 -4.72 -0.02
C PHE A 239 9.80 -5.24 -0.74
N ALA A 240 9.58 -6.56 -0.84
CA ALA A 240 8.48 -7.13 -1.63
C ALA A 240 7.06 -6.66 -1.20
N LEU A 241 6.89 -6.19 0.04
CA LEU A 241 5.62 -5.68 0.57
C LEU A 241 5.62 -4.15 0.75
N VAL A 242 6.59 -3.46 0.16
CA VAL A 242 6.69 -2.00 0.19
C VAL A 242 5.92 -1.42 -0.98
N ASN A 243 4.96 -0.56 -0.70
CA ASN A 243 4.08 0.01 -1.72
C ASN A 243 4.66 1.27 -2.37
N GLY A 244 5.59 1.94 -1.70
CA GLY A 244 6.19 3.19 -2.15
C GLY A 244 7.16 3.75 -1.11
N MET A 245 7.95 4.73 -1.51
CA MET A 245 8.97 5.36 -0.66
C MET A 245 9.13 6.83 -1.00
N ASP A 246 9.20 7.69 0.01
CA ASP A 246 9.49 9.12 -0.17
C ASP A 246 11.01 9.40 -0.21
N PHE A 247 11.37 10.63 -0.56
CA PHE A 247 12.76 11.07 -0.60
C PHE A 247 13.46 10.94 0.76
N SER A 248 12.76 11.22 1.85
CA SER A 248 13.31 11.20 3.21
C SER A 248 13.68 9.77 3.65
N ALA A 249 12.85 8.79 3.33
CA ALA A 249 13.11 7.39 3.57
C ALA A 249 14.26 6.87 2.70
N ALA A 250 14.32 7.31 1.44
CA ALA A 250 15.42 6.97 0.56
C ALA A 250 16.77 7.50 1.11
N GLU A 251 16.81 8.73 1.62
CA GLU A 251 17.98 9.31 2.27
C GLU A 251 18.40 8.56 3.55
N ALA A 252 17.42 8.13 4.34
CA ALA A 252 17.69 7.36 5.54
C ALA A 252 18.34 5.99 5.22
N PHE A 253 17.97 5.33 4.12
CA PHE A 253 18.68 4.13 3.67
C PHE A 253 20.14 4.40 3.26
N ILE A 254 20.47 5.60 2.76
CA ILE A 254 21.88 6.00 2.54
C ILE A 254 22.64 6.00 3.86
N ARG A 255 22.05 6.56 4.92
CA ARG A 255 22.66 6.60 6.24
C ARG A 255 22.85 5.19 6.82
N VAL A 256 21.84 4.33 6.66
CA VAL A 256 21.93 2.91 7.03
C VAL A 256 23.04 2.21 6.25
N ARG A 257 23.14 2.41 4.93
CA ARG A 257 24.21 1.86 4.09
C ARG A 257 25.60 2.27 4.61
N ARG A 258 25.82 3.58 4.80
CA ARG A 258 27.10 4.11 5.32
C ARG A 258 27.45 3.54 6.70
N LEU A 259 26.45 3.34 7.56
CA LEU A 259 26.62 2.76 8.88
C LEU A 259 27.04 1.28 8.82
N LEU A 260 26.50 0.52 7.86
CA LEU A 260 26.85 -0.89 7.64
C LEU A 260 28.23 -1.04 6.99
N GLU A 261 28.53 -0.20 6.00
CA GLU A 261 29.81 -0.17 5.29
C GLU A 261 30.97 0.18 6.23
N ALA A 262 30.78 1.13 7.15
CA ALA A 262 31.76 1.46 8.19
C ALA A 262 32.08 0.30 9.14
N ARG A 263 31.29 -0.78 9.12
CA ARG A 263 31.49 -2.00 9.91
C ARG A 263 31.70 -3.25 9.05
N GLU A 264 31.93 -3.09 7.75
CA GLU A 264 32.16 -4.19 6.79
C GLU A 264 31.01 -5.21 6.76
N ILE A 265 29.77 -4.73 6.90
CA ILE A 265 28.57 -5.56 6.85
C ILE A 265 27.93 -5.44 5.47
N TYR A 266 27.67 -6.58 4.82
CA TYR A 266 27.01 -6.63 3.52
C TYR A 266 25.53 -6.30 3.66
N MET A 267 25.06 -5.34 2.88
CA MET A 267 23.66 -4.97 2.74
C MET A 267 23.09 -5.60 1.47
N VAL A 268 22.15 -6.54 1.63
CA VAL A 268 21.50 -7.23 0.52
C VAL A 268 20.06 -6.75 0.40
N ILE A 269 19.70 -6.14 -0.73
CA ILE A 269 18.34 -5.66 -1.00
C ILE A 269 17.62 -6.67 -1.88
N CYS A 270 16.42 -7.10 -1.48
CA CYS A 270 15.57 -7.96 -2.30
C CYS A 270 14.13 -7.44 -2.44
N GLY A 271 13.43 -7.88 -3.48
CA GLY A 271 12.02 -7.50 -3.71
C GLY A 271 11.82 -6.04 -4.15
N ALA A 272 12.88 -5.34 -4.56
CA ALA A 272 12.82 -4.00 -5.13
C ALA A 272 13.15 -4.06 -6.63
N GLU A 273 12.12 -4.15 -7.48
CA GLU A 273 12.31 -4.19 -8.92
C GLU A 273 12.77 -2.82 -9.46
N LYS A 274 13.71 -2.84 -10.41
CA LYS A 274 14.33 -1.63 -10.99
C LYS A 274 13.33 -0.63 -11.59
N SER A 275 12.20 -1.12 -12.11
CA SER A 275 11.14 -0.34 -12.76
C SER A 275 10.22 0.38 -11.76
N THR A 276 10.12 -0.14 -10.53
CA THR A 276 9.21 0.37 -9.51
C THR A 276 9.64 1.73 -8.97
N GLU A 277 8.71 2.49 -8.43
CA GLU A 277 8.99 3.76 -7.75
C GLU A 277 10.01 3.59 -6.61
N VAL A 278 9.90 2.49 -5.86
CA VAL A 278 10.84 2.10 -4.80
C VAL A 278 12.24 1.85 -5.36
N GLY A 279 12.36 1.08 -6.46
CA GLY A 279 13.63 0.81 -7.11
C GLY A 279 14.30 2.07 -7.67
N ARG A 280 13.52 2.99 -8.25
CA ARG A 280 14.01 4.30 -8.71
C ARG A 280 14.48 5.18 -7.55
N ALA A 281 13.75 5.20 -6.44
CA ALA A 281 14.12 5.95 -5.25
C ALA A 281 15.40 5.40 -4.58
N LEU A 282 15.53 4.07 -4.47
CA LEU A 282 16.76 3.41 -3.99
C LEU A 282 17.95 3.63 -4.94
N ARG A 283 17.72 3.68 -6.25
CA ARG A 283 18.78 3.98 -7.22
C ARG A 283 19.27 5.42 -7.11
N SER A 284 18.33 6.37 -7.12
CA SER A 284 18.63 7.81 -7.15
C SER A 284 19.20 8.32 -5.83
N ALA A 285 18.72 7.81 -4.69
CA ALA A 285 19.19 8.23 -3.38
C ALA A 285 20.31 7.33 -2.86
N ALA A 286 20.12 6.01 -2.90
CA ALA A 286 20.98 5.06 -2.19
C ALA A 286 22.12 4.47 -3.03
N GLY A 287 22.34 4.92 -4.28
CA GLY A 287 23.43 4.45 -5.13
C GLY A 287 23.47 2.92 -5.27
N VAL A 288 22.34 2.25 -5.03
CA VAL A 288 22.23 0.78 -4.95
C VAL A 288 22.52 0.12 -6.31
N TRP A 289 22.43 0.91 -7.39
CA TRP A 289 22.75 0.53 -8.77
C TRP A 289 23.58 1.59 -9.49
N SER A 290 24.33 2.45 -8.78
CA SER A 290 25.34 3.27 -9.45
C SER A 290 26.53 2.40 -9.80
N ASP A 291 27.14 2.60 -10.98
CA ASP A 291 28.36 1.90 -11.45
C ASP A 291 29.60 2.09 -10.55
N ASP A 292 29.44 2.80 -9.44
CA ASP A 292 30.41 2.89 -8.34
C ASP A 292 30.23 1.61 -7.50
N GLU A 293 30.97 0.56 -7.85
CA GLU A 293 30.93 -0.77 -7.22
C GLU A 293 31.20 -0.68 -5.71
N SER A 294 30.16 -0.44 -4.92
CA SER A 294 30.24 -0.59 -3.47
C SER A 294 30.27 -2.09 -3.17
N GLU A 295 31.45 -2.62 -2.83
CA GLU A 295 31.70 -4.05 -2.56
C GLU A 295 30.70 -4.67 -1.56
N TYR A 296 30.13 -3.85 -0.66
CA TYR A 296 29.23 -4.27 0.41
C TYR A 296 27.72 -4.20 0.08
N VAL A 297 27.31 -3.83 -1.15
CA VAL A 297 25.88 -3.75 -1.51
C VAL A 297 25.54 -4.73 -2.63
N GLN A 298 24.60 -5.65 -2.36
CA GLN A 298 24.11 -6.61 -3.35
C GLN A 298 22.60 -6.47 -3.55
N THR A 299 22.14 -6.66 -4.79
CA THR A 299 20.70 -6.70 -5.10
C THR A 299 20.29 -8.07 -5.60
N ALA A 300 19.15 -8.55 -5.12
CA ALA A 300 18.52 -9.81 -5.53
C ALA A 300 17.05 -9.55 -5.91
N GLN A 301 16.48 -10.38 -6.78
CA GLN A 301 15.08 -10.26 -7.17
C GLN A 301 14.15 -10.76 -6.05
N SER A 302 14.55 -11.86 -5.40
CA SER A 302 13.75 -12.52 -4.36
C SER A 302 14.52 -12.71 -3.06
N LEU A 303 13.78 -12.91 -1.97
CA LEU A 303 14.38 -13.27 -0.68
C LEU A 303 15.17 -14.58 -0.75
N ASN A 304 14.72 -15.55 -1.56
CA ASN A 304 15.42 -16.83 -1.70
C ASN A 304 16.79 -16.66 -2.36
N GLU A 305 16.86 -15.85 -3.41
CA GLU A 305 18.10 -15.52 -4.11
C GLU A 305 19.06 -14.73 -3.21
N ALA A 306 18.55 -13.78 -2.42
CA ALA A 306 19.36 -13.05 -1.44
C ALA A 306 20.00 -13.99 -0.41
N LEU A 307 19.22 -14.94 0.12
CA LEU A 307 19.71 -15.94 1.08
C LEU A 307 20.72 -16.90 0.44
N GLU A 308 20.45 -17.35 -0.78
CA GLU A 308 21.35 -18.21 -1.53
C GLU A 308 22.71 -17.55 -1.73
N TRP A 309 22.73 -16.27 -2.13
CA TRP A 309 23.96 -15.51 -2.28
C TRP A 309 24.74 -15.42 -0.96
N CYS A 310 24.08 -15.05 0.14
CA CYS A 310 24.72 -14.97 1.46
C CYS A 310 25.33 -16.32 1.90
N GLU A 311 24.57 -17.40 1.74
CA GLU A 311 25.01 -18.75 2.09
C GLU A 311 26.18 -19.22 1.20
N ASN A 312 26.19 -18.87 -0.09
CA ASN A 312 27.29 -19.21 -1.00
C ASN A 312 28.57 -18.44 -0.64
N VAL A 313 28.47 -17.16 -0.28
CA VAL A 313 29.62 -16.38 0.22
C VAL A 313 30.19 -17.01 1.50
N LEU A 314 29.33 -17.41 2.45
CA LEU A 314 29.78 -18.13 3.66
C LEU A 314 30.46 -19.46 3.33
N LEU A 315 29.93 -20.23 2.38
CA LEU A 315 30.53 -21.50 1.97
C LEU A 315 31.87 -21.32 1.26
N GLN A 316 32.10 -20.20 0.58
CA GLN A 316 33.39 -19.92 -0.02
C GLN A 316 34.49 -19.85 1.04
N PHE A 317 34.22 -19.21 2.19
CA PHE A 317 35.14 -19.21 3.33
C PHE A 317 35.38 -20.62 3.89
N TYR A 318 34.35 -21.46 3.95
CA TYR A 318 34.48 -22.87 4.34
C TYR A 318 35.44 -23.63 3.41
N TYR A 319 35.30 -23.47 2.09
CA TYR A 319 36.17 -24.12 1.11
C TYR A 319 37.61 -23.63 1.15
N LEU A 320 37.81 -22.33 1.28
CA LEU A 320 39.15 -21.74 1.40
C LEU A 320 39.87 -22.28 2.64
N HIS A 321 39.16 -22.42 3.76
CA HIS A 321 39.73 -22.98 4.98
C HIS A 321 40.08 -24.47 4.82
N GLN A 322 39.18 -25.25 4.19
CA GLN A 322 39.41 -26.66 3.93
C GLN A 322 40.60 -26.89 2.97
N ALA A 323 40.75 -26.06 1.94
CA ALA A 323 41.87 -26.10 1.00
C ALA A 323 43.21 -25.76 1.69
N ALA A 324 43.20 -24.76 2.59
CA ALA A 324 44.38 -24.41 3.38
C ALA A 324 44.81 -25.53 4.33
N GLU A 325 43.88 -26.29 4.90
CA GLU A 325 44.19 -27.42 5.78
C GLU A 325 44.66 -28.68 5.04
N HIS A 326 44.16 -28.93 3.82
CA HIS A 326 44.43 -30.17 3.09
C HIS A 326 45.52 -30.07 2.00
N GLY A 327 46.08 -28.87 1.75
CA GLY A 327 47.19 -28.69 0.79
C GLY A 327 46.83 -29.02 -0.66
N THR A 328 45.55 -29.08 -1.00
CA THR A 328 45.04 -29.40 -2.34
C THR A 328 44.71 -28.11 -3.09
N GLU A 329 45.21 -27.98 -4.33
CA GLU A 329 44.84 -26.87 -5.22
C GLU A 329 43.32 -26.83 -5.41
N MET A 330 42.79 -25.60 -5.37
CA MET A 330 41.39 -25.30 -5.66
C MET A 330 40.98 -25.95 -6.99
N PRO A 331 39.83 -26.62 -7.09
CA PRO A 331 39.32 -27.02 -8.40
C PRO A 331 39.11 -25.74 -9.25
N HIS A 332 39.95 -25.60 -10.28
CA HIS A 332 39.87 -24.53 -11.27
C HIS A 332 38.55 -24.62 -12.03
N SER A 333 37.51 -23.94 -11.55
CA SER A 333 36.43 -23.29 -12.32
C SER A 333 35.23 -22.97 -11.43
N TYR A 334 35.33 -21.85 -10.71
CA TYR A 334 34.15 -20.99 -10.53
C TYR A 334 34.53 -19.63 -11.11
N SER A 335 34.48 -19.55 -12.45
CA SER A 335 34.40 -18.27 -13.13
C SER A 335 33.25 -17.49 -12.51
N PHE A 336 33.55 -16.26 -12.08
CA PHE A 336 32.57 -15.21 -11.81
C PHE A 336 31.42 -15.37 -12.81
N VAL A 337 30.21 -15.66 -12.34
CA VAL A 337 29.04 -15.45 -13.20
C VAL A 337 28.93 -13.93 -13.31
N SER A 338 29.57 -13.40 -14.34
CA SER A 338 29.19 -12.11 -14.90
C SER A 338 27.66 -12.11 -15.02
N THR A 339 27.03 -11.12 -14.40
CA THR A 339 25.59 -10.84 -14.43
C THR A 339 24.96 -11.40 -15.71
N PRO A 340 24.02 -12.37 -15.61
CA PRO A 340 23.46 -12.91 -16.83
C PRO A 340 22.56 -11.84 -17.46
N GLN A 341 22.93 -11.40 -18.65
CA GLN A 341 22.01 -10.71 -19.55
C GLN A 341 21.01 -11.76 -20.05
N PHE A 342 19.84 -11.84 -19.41
CA PHE A 342 18.74 -12.65 -19.93
C PHE A 342 17.84 -11.81 -20.83
N THR A 343 17.85 -12.15 -22.12
CA THR A 343 16.82 -11.79 -23.10
C THR A 343 15.51 -12.53 -22.79
N ASP A 344 14.37 -11.89 -23.09
CA ASP A 344 12.98 -12.23 -22.72
C ASP A 344 12.44 -13.66 -23.06
N VAL A 345 13.26 -14.61 -23.49
CA VAL A 345 12.79 -15.91 -24.02
C VAL A 345 12.80 -17.05 -22.98
N ASP A 346 13.48 -16.91 -21.84
CA ASP A 346 13.61 -18.01 -20.85
C ASP A 346 12.54 -17.99 -19.75
N MET A 347 11.28 -17.68 -20.11
CA MET A 347 10.17 -17.60 -19.16
C MET A 347 9.56 -18.97 -18.77
N TYR A 348 10.08 -20.08 -19.29
CA TYR A 348 9.67 -21.43 -18.87
C TYR A 348 10.89 -22.29 -18.50
N GLY A 349 10.93 -22.69 -17.23
CA GLY A 349 12.07 -23.33 -16.58
C GLY A 349 12.67 -24.51 -17.33
N SER A 350 13.88 -24.33 -17.84
CA SER A 350 14.77 -25.40 -18.25
C SER A 350 15.51 -25.93 -17.01
N SER A 351 14.92 -26.91 -16.33
CA SER A 351 15.66 -27.66 -15.33
C SER A 351 16.91 -28.30 -15.97
N PRO A 352 18.07 -28.37 -15.26
CA PRO A 352 19.29 -29.00 -15.80
C PRO A 352 19.09 -30.44 -16.27
N ARG A 353 18.08 -31.12 -15.69
CA ARG A 353 17.67 -32.46 -16.07
C ARG A 353 17.10 -32.52 -17.49
N HIS A 354 16.44 -31.47 -17.96
CA HIS A 354 15.86 -31.47 -19.31
C HIS A 354 16.96 -31.36 -20.38
N ALA A 355 17.96 -30.51 -20.14
CA ALA A 355 19.15 -30.38 -20.98
C ALA A 355 19.93 -31.71 -21.06
N MET A 356 20.13 -32.38 -19.92
CA MET A 356 20.78 -33.70 -19.87
C MET A 356 19.97 -34.79 -20.60
N VAL A 357 18.63 -34.73 -20.57
CA VAL A 357 17.78 -35.69 -21.30
C VAL A 357 17.85 -35.43 -22.81
N THR A 358 17.81 -34.17 -23.25
CA THR A 358 17.97 -33.82 -24.67
C THR A 358 19.34 -34.21 -25.21
N GLU A 359 20.39 -34.04 -24.42
CA GLU A 359 21.74 -34.41 -24.79
C GLU A 359 21.93 -35.94 -24.81
N ALA A 360 21.34 -36.65 -23.85
CA ALA A 360 21.27 -38.10 -23.87
C ALA A 360 20.51 -38.62 -25.10
N THR A 361 19.38 -38.01 -25.48
CA THR A 361 18.65 -38.39 -26.70
C THR A 361 19.44 -38.12 -27.99
N HIS A 362 20.21 -37.03 -28.04
CA HIS A 362 21.09 -36.74 -29.16
C HIS A 362 22.26 -37.74 -29.25
N SER A 363 22.77 -38.21 -28.11
CA SER A 363 23.85 -39.21 -28.07
C SER A 363 23.41 -40.65 -28.36
N ALA A 364 22.13 -40.97 -28.14
CA ALA A 364 21.62 -42.34 -28.26
C ALA A 364 21.10 -42.71 -29.65
N MET A 365 20.86 -41.72 -30.54
CA MET A 365 20.46 -41.99 -31.92
C MET A 365 21.68 -41.92 -32.86
N PRO A 366 22.13 -43.04 -33.45
CA PRO A 366 23.15 -42.99 -34.49
C PRO A 366 22.60 -42.27 -35.72
N SER A 367 23.36 -41.32 -36.23
CA SER A 367 23.07 -40.50 -37.40
C SER A 367 22.89 -41.35 -38.66
N SER A 368 21.64 -41.64 -39.05
CA SER A 368 21.31 -42.06 -40.41
C SER A 368 21.06 -40.81 -41.26
N HIS A 369 22.04 -40.46 -42.09
CA HIS A 369 21.86 -39.47 -43.17
C HIS A 369 20.95 -40.05 -44.26
N ASN A 370 20.15 -39.16 -44.85
CA ASN A 370 19.38 -39.27 -46.10
C ASN A 370 18.03 -39.99 -46.07
N SER A 371 16.96 -39.21 -45.87
CA SER A 371 16.13 -38.75 -46.99
C SER A 371 14.98 -37.90 -46.45
N THR A 372 14.94 -36.64 -46.87
CA THR A 372 13.74 -35.80 -46.79
C THR A 372 12.73 -36.27 -47.85
N PRO A 373 11.48 -36.61 -47.49
CA PRO A 373 10.35 -36.33 -48.34
C PRO A 373 9.65 -35.09 -47.78
N SER A 374 9.56 -34.07 -48.63
CA SER A 374 8.77 -32.87 -48.48
C SER A 374 7.32 -33.21 -48.10
N LEU A 375 6.92 -32.93 -46.85
CA LEU A 375 5.51 -32.89 -46.49
C LEU A 375 4.93 -31.54 -46.93
N GLN A 376 4.34 -31.57 -48.11
CA GLN A 376 3.41 -30.56 -48.61
C GLN A 376 2.30 -30.33 -47.58
N ALA A 377 1.97 -29.04 -47.40
CA ALA A 377 0.83 -28.59 -46.64
C ALA A 377 -0.46 -29.31 -47.09
N HIS A 378 -1.03 -30.12 -46.20
CA HIS A 378 -2.40 -30.58 -46.33
C HIS A 378 -3.28 -29.71 -45.43
N GLN A 379 -4.09 -28.88 -46.10
CA GLN A 379 -5.26 -28.22 -45.56
C GLN A 379 -6.17 -29.28 -44.91
N ALA A 380 -6.41 -29.16 -43.61
CA ALA A 380 -7.50 -29.87 -42.96
C ALA A 380 -8.81 -29.10 -43.22
N PRO A 381 -9.89 -29.77 -43.67
CA PRO A 381 -11.16 -29.12 -43.98
C PRO A 381 -11.95 -28.83 -42.70
N ALA A 382 -12.63 -27.69 -42.72
CA ALA A 382 -13.67 -27.35 -41.76
C ALA A 382 -14.81 -28.38 -41.82
N PHE A 383 -15.29 -28.83 -40.65
CA PHE A 383 -16.57 -29.49 -40.52
C PHE A 383 -17.47 -28.69 -39.56
N PRO A 384 -18.73 -28.42 -39.94
CA PRO A 384 -19.68 -27.62 -39.16
C PRO A 384 -20.51 -28.50 -38.22
N LEU A 385 -20.77 -27.99 -37.01
CA LEU A 385 -22.09 -27.69 -36.43
C LEU A 385 -21.92 -27.09 -35.03
#